data_AF-A0A2N2HDL8-F1
#
_entry.id   AF-A0A2N2HDL8-F1
#
_cell.length_a   1.000
_cell.length_b   1.000
_cell.length_c   1.000
_cell.angle_alpha   90.00
_cell.angle_beta   90.00
_cell.angle_gamma   90.00
#
_symmetry.space_group_name_H-M   'P 1'
#
loop_
_entity.id
_entity.type
_entity.pdbx_description
1 polymer ?
#
loop_
_entity_poly.entity_id
_entity_poly.type
_entity_poly.pdbx_seq_one_letter_code
_entity_poly.pdbx_strand_id
1 'polypeptide(L)'
;MVVEIVSGLFFGSMALLADGWHMASHASALSITALAFYLARKHKDNGKFTFGTGKIGDLAGFSSALLLVLIALFMCYESVQRFMSPVIIHFNEAIIVAVIGLIVNLLSAVLLKEHHTHEDSDCADHHTHHDHNLRAAYLHVIADALTSILAIAALVMGKFWGWAFMDPMMGIVGAAFIIRWSYGLLRDSSRVLLDYDEHGEMASRIRKILEQAGEIKVNDLHVWRLGPGHYSSVVAVSSGVPVTPEALKASLCGIPGLSHVIIEVDVAGLEIKEKVFSRRDAEAQGGS
;
A
#
# COMPACT_ATOMS: atom_id res chain seq x y z
N MET A 1 -8.53 -18.95 9.42
CA MET A 1 -7.14 -18.52 9.67
C MET A 1 -6.43 -19.24 10.83
N VAL A 2 -6.62 -18.88 12.12
CA VAL A 2 -5.82 -19.47 13.24
C VAL A 2 -5.93 -20.99 13.28
N VAL A 3 -7.15 -21.52 13.13
CA VAL A 3 -7.40 -22.96 13.06
C VAL A 3 -6.65 -23.60 11.89
N GLU A 4 -6.62 -22.97 10.71
CA GLU A 4 -5.92 -23.49 9.52
C GLU A 4 -4.41 -23.49 9.70
N ILE A 5 -3.83 -22.44 10.28
CA ILE A 5 -2.39 -22.39 10.56
C ILE A 5 -2.02 -23.51 11.53
N VAL A 6 -2.74 -23.61 12.65
CA VAL A 6 -2.47 -24.63 13.67
C VAL A 6 -2.67 -26.03 13.09
N SER A 7 -3.79 -26.29 12.42
CA SER A 7 -4.06 -27.57 11.77
C SER A 7 -3.07 -27.89 10.65
N GLY A 8 -2.61 -26.91 9.89
CA GLY A 8 -1.61 -27.11 8.83
C GLY A 8 -0.25 -27.53 9.38
N LEU A 9 0.15 -27.00 10.55
CA LEU A 9 1.32 -27.46 11.29
C LEU A 9 1.13 -28.88 11.83
N PHE A 10 -0.01 -29.16 12.49
CA PHE A 10 -0.29 -30.46 13.10
C PHE A 10 -0.48 -31.59 12.08
N PHE A 11 -1.16 -31.32 10.97
CA PHE A 11 -1.48 -32.30 9.92
C PHE A 11 -0.42 -32.37 8.83
N GLY A 12 0.63 -31.55 8.92
CA GLY A 12 1.71 -31.53 7.95
C GLY A 12 1.25 -31.12 6.55
N SER A 13 0.37 -30.11 6.41
CA SER A 13 -0.09 -29.61 5.10
C SER A 13 0.35 -28.17 4.83
N MET A 14 1.15 -27.97 3.77
CA MET A 14 1.54 -26.65 3.26
C MET A 14 0.41 -25.97 2.53
N ALA A 15 -0.47 -26.71 1.85
CA ALA A 15 -1.63 -26.11 1.20
C ALA A 15 -2.53 -25.41 2.23
N LEU A 16 -2.78 -26.07 3.37
CA LEU A 16 -3.56 -25.50 4.47
C LEU A 16 -2.81 -24.35 5.17
N LEU A 17 -1.49 -24.49 5.37
CA LEU A 17 -0.68 -23.40 5.92
C LEU A 17 -0.66 -22.17 5.00
N ALA A 18 -0.54 -22.38 3.69
CA ALA A 18 -0.48 -21.30 2.71
C ALA A 18 -1.78 -20.49 2.70
N ASP A 19 -2.93 -21.18 2.72
CA ASP A 19 -4.23 -20.51 2.81
C ASP A 19 -4.40 -19.78 4.15
N GLY A 20 -4.03 -20.43 5.26
CA GLY A 20 -4.04 -19.82 6.59
C GLY A 20 -3.16 -18.57 6.70
N TRP A 21 -1.95 -18.60 6.15
CA TRP A 21 -1.04 -17.45 6.12
C TRP A 21 -1.51 -16.35 5.16
N HIS A 22 -2.11 -16.71 4.03
CA HIS A 22 -2.73 -15.74 3.13
C HIS A 22 -3.84 -14.96 3.86
N MET A 23 -4.77 -15.65 4.51
CA MET A 23 -5.79 -14.98 5.32
C MET A 23 -5.18 -14.16 6.48
N ALA A 24 -4.12 -14.66 7.12
CA ALA A 24 -3.42 -13.95 8.19
C ALA A 24 -2.72 -12.69 7.70
N SER A 25 -2.20 -12.68 6.49
CA SER A 25 -1.61 -11.50 5.89
C SER A 25 -2.63 -10.36 5.74
N HIS A 26 -3.85 -10.67 5.30
CA HIS A 26 -4.93 -9.69 5.21
C HIS A 26 -5.31 -9.12 6.57
N ALA A 27 -5.57 -9.99 7.55
CA ALA A 27 -5.93 -9.58 8.91
C ALA A 27 -4.82 -8.74 9.57
N SER A 28 -3.55 -9.11 9.36
CA SER A 28 -2.39 -8.38 9.88
C SER A 28 -2.26 -7.01 9.23
N ALA A 29 -2.41 -6.92 7.90
CA ALA A 29 -2.37 -5.64 7.19
C ALA A 29 -3.48 -4.68 7.67
N LEU A 30 -4.70 -5.19 7.85
CA LEU A 30 -5.83 -4.40 8.41
C LEU A 30 -5.56 -3.97 9.85
N SER A 31 -5.02 -4.84 10.70
CA SER A 31 -4.68 -4.52 12.09
C SER A 31 -3.61 -3.44 12.18
N ILE A 32 -2.56 -3.55 11.36
CA ILE A 32 -1.49 -2.55 11.26
C ILE A 32 -2.07 -1.21 10.78
N THR A 33 -2.97 -1.23 9.79
CA THR A 33 -3.64 -0.02 9.27
C THR A 33 -4.54 0.61 10.34
N ALA A 34 -5.32 -0.19 11.08
CA ALA A 34 -6.17 0.29 12.16
C ALA A 34 -5.35 0.90 13.30
N LEU A 35 -4.22 0.29 13.66
CA LEU A 35 -3.28 0.83 14.63
C LEU A 35 -2.67 2.16 14.15
N ALA A 36 -2.27 2.23 12.88
CA ALA A 36 -1.73 3.45 12.27
C ALA A 36 -2.77 4.59 12.31
N PHE A 37 -4.02 4.29 11.98
CA PHE A 37 -5.11 5.24 12.05
C PHE A 37 -5.40 5.71 13.49
N TYR A 38 -5.37 4.78 14.45
CA TYR A 38 -5.47 5.12 15.86
C TYR A 38 -4.33 6.05 16.30
N LEU A 39 -3.09 5.73 15.96
CA LEU A 39 -1.91 6.55 16.29
C LEU A 39 -1.94 7.92 15.61
N ALA A 40 -2.39 7.99 14.36
CA ALA A 40 -2.54 9.24 13.63
C ALA A 40 -3.58 10.16 14.29
N ARG A 41 -4.75 9.63 14.65
CA ARG A 41 -5.76 10.42 15.37
C ARG A 41 -5.29 10.85 16.76
N LYS A 42 -4.65 9.94 17.50
CA LYS A 42 -4.14 10.22 18.84
C LYS A 42 -3.11 11.35 18.86
N HIS A 43 -2.29 11.47 17.81
CA HIS A 43 -1.21 12.46 17.74
C HIS A 43 -1.51 13.63 16.79
N LYS A 44 -2.77 13.82 16.36
CA LYS A 44 -3.14 14.86 15.39
C LYS A 44 -2.72 16.26 15.83
N ASP A 45 -2.84 16.57 17.12
CA ASP A 45 -2.53 17.89 17.69
C ASP A 45 -1.11 17.98 18.27
N ASN A 46 -0.28 16.96 18.04
CA ASN A 46 1.10 16.95 18.54
C ASN A 46 2.01 17.73 17.59
N GLY A 47 2.44 18.94 18.01
CA GLY A 47 3.33 19.82 17.25
C GLY A 47 4.71 19.24 16.92
N LYS A 48 5.09 18.07 17.47
CA LYS A 48 6.30 17.34 17.03
C LYS A 48 6.17 16.79 15.60
N PHE A 49 4.94 16.60 15.11
CA PHE A 49 4.68 16.23 13.73
C PHE A 49 4.52 17.51 12.89
N THR A 50 5.62 18.03 12.34
CA THR A 50 5.68 19.35 11.67
C THR A 50 4.67 19.52 10.52
N PHE A 51 4.34 18.44 9.81
CA PHE A 51 3.33 18.42 8.73
C PHE A 51 2.12 17.54 9.07
N GLY A 52 1.92 17.23 10.35
CA GLY A 52 0.89 16.33 10.83
C GLY A 52 1.26 14.84 10.71
N THR A 53 0.27 13.99 10.98
CA THR A 53 0.45 12.53 11.15
C THR A 53 0.24 11.71 9.88
N GLY A 54 0.19 12.36 8.71
CA GLY A 54 -0.19 11.70 7.44
C GLY A 54 0.72 10.54 7.06
N LYS A 55 2.04 10.70 7.21
CA LYS A 55 3.04 9.66 6.90
C LYS A 55 2.99 8.41 7.81
N ILE A 56 2.25 8.43 8.93
CA ILE A 56 2.08 7.25 9.79
C ILE A 56 1.39 6.11 9.01
N GLY A 57 0.40 6.44 8.17
CA GLY A 57 -0.28 5.46 7.32
C GLY A 57 0.66 4.83 6.29
N ASP A 58 1.52 5.64 5.66
CA ASP A 58 2.49 5.17 4.67
C ASP A 58 3.54 4.24 5.31
N LEU A 59 4.02 4.60 6.51
CA LEU A 59 4.95 3.76 7.28
C LEU A 59 4.33 2.42 7.67
N ALA A 60 3.04 2.42 8.02
CA ALA A 60 2.30 1.22 8.35
C ALA A 60 2.14 0.29 7.13
N GLY A 61 1.84 0.87 5.96
CA GLY A 61 1.81 0.13 4.68
C GLY A 61 3.16 -0.47 4.30
N PHE A 62 4.25 0.26 4.51
CA PHE A 62 5.61 -0.24 4.30
C PHE A 62 5.95 -1.40 5.27
N SER A 63 5.63 -1.21 6.55
CA SER A 63 5.91 -2.21 7.60
C SER A 63 5.12 -3.49 7.38
N SER A 64 3.84 -3.39 6.97
CA SER A 64 3.02 -4.56 6.64
C SER A 64 3.60 -5.27 5.42
N ALA A 65 3.95 -4.56 4.34
CA ALA A 65 4.58 -5.16 3.16
C ALA A 65 5.87 -5.94 3.50
N LEU A 66 6.72 -5.38 4.37
CA LEU A 66 7.94 -6.05 4.81
C LEU A 66 7.63 -7.35 5.58
N LEU A 67 6.66 -7.31 6.50
CA LEU A 67 6.22 -8.51 7.23
C LEU A 67 5.71 -9.60 6.27
N LEU A 68 4.95 -9.22 5.25
CA LEU A 68 4.45 -10.17 4.24
C LEU A 68 5.57 -10.82 3.43
N VAL A 69 6.60 -10.05 3.05
CA VAL A 69 7.78 -10.62 2.39
C VAL A 69 8.46 -11.66 3.28
N LEU A 70 8.63 -11.38 4.57
CA LEU A 70 9.24 -12.33 5.51
C LEU A 70 8.42 -13.62 5.63
N ILE A 71 7.10 -13.51 5.77
CA ILE A 71 6.19 -14.67 5.85
C ILE A 71 6.27 -15.49 4.55
N ALA A 72 6.27 -14.83 3.40
CA ALA A 72 6.30 -15.53 2.12
C ALA A 72 7.65 -16.23 1.85
N LEU A 73 8.77 -15.62 2.24
CA LEU A 73 10.09 -16.26 2.17
C LEU A 73 10.16 -17.50 3.08
N PHE A 74 9.62 -17.39 4.30
CA PHE A 74 9.51 -18.52 5.22
C PHE A 74 8.66 -19.66 4.62
N MET A 75 7.49 -19.33 4.05
CA MET A 75 6.63 -20.31 3.38
C MET A 75 7.32 -20.99 2.19
N CYS A 76 8.03 -20.23 1.37
CA CYS A 76 8.79 -20.78 0.25
C CYS A 76 9.88 -21.75 0.74
N TYR A 77 10.61 -21.37 1.79
CA TYR A 77 11.62 -22.22 2.41
C TYR A 77 11.02 -23.54 2.93
N GLU A 78 9.95 -23.48 3.72
CA GLU A 78 9.26 -24.67 4.26
C GLU A 78 8.72 -25.57 3.13
N SER A 79 8.13 -24.98 2.08
CA SER A 79 7.64 -25.73 0.94
C SER A 79 8.77 -26.44 0.18
N VAL A 80 9.89 -25.77 -0.06
CA VAL A 80 11.08 -26.38 -0.70
C VAL A 80 11.64 -27.50 0.17
N GLN A 81 11.71 -27.30 1.48
CA GLN A 81 12.17 -28.32 2.41
C GLN A 81 11.30 -29.58 2.35
N ARG A 82 9.98 -29.43 2.21
CA ARG A 82 9.05 -30.57 2.06
C ARG A 82 9.14 -31.27 0.71
N PHE A 83 9.59 -30.60 -0.34
CA PHE A 83 9.94 -31.27 -1.60
C PHE A 83 11.16 -32.18 -1.44
N MET A 84 12.16 -31.74 -0.68
CA MET A 84 13.39 -32.52 -0.44
C MET A 84 13.18 -33.64 0.57
N SER A 85 12.38 -33.38 1.61
CA SER A 85 12.09 -34.29 2.70
C SER A 85 10.57 -34.39 2.92
N PRO A 86 9.86 -35.27 2.17
CA PRO A 86 8.41 -35.41 2.26
C PRO A 86 7.96 -35.78 3.68
N VAL A 87 6.92 -35.08 4.13
CA VAL A 87 6.26 -35.34 5.43
C VAL A 87 4.92 -36.04 5.17
N ILE A 88 4.50 -36.89 6.10
CA ILE A 88 3.19 -37.56 6.02
C ILE A 88 2.09 -36.52 6.26
N ILE A 89 1.16 -36.44 5.32
CA ILE A 89 0.05 -35.48 5.36
C ILE A 89 -1.22 -36.20 5.82
N HIS A 90 -1.86 -35.67 6.86
CA HIS A 90 -3.17 -36.12 7.33
C HIS A 90 -4.28 -35.50 6.45
N PHE A 91 -4.46 -36.05 5.25
CA PHE A 91 -5.31 -35.44 4.21
C PHE A 91 -6.78 -35.29 4.61
N ASN A 92 -7.37 -36.24 5.33
CA ASN A 92 -8.79 -36.19 5.67
C ASN A 92 -9.08 -34.99 6.58
N GLU A 93 -8.27 -34.86 7.62
CA GLU A 93 -8.33 -33.81 8.62
C GLU A 93 -8.02 -32.45 7.99
N ALA A 94 -6.97 -32.38 7.16
CA ALA A 94 -6.60 -31.15 6.46
C ALA A 94 -7.69 -30.66 5.49
N ILE A 95 -8.32 -31.56 4.72
CA ILE A 95 -9.43 -31.21 3.80
C ILE A 95 -10.63 -30.68 4.59
N ILE A 96 -11.00 -31.33 5.70
CA ILE A 96 -12.14 -30.86 6.54
C ILE A 96 -11.89 -29.44 7.02
N VAL A 97 -10.69 -29.14 7.52
CA VAL A 97 -10.35 -27.80 8.00
C VAL A 97 -10.34 -26.79 6.85
N ALA A 98 -9.79 -27.14 5.69
CA ALA A 98 -9.81 -26.26 4.51
C ALA A 98 -11.23 -25.93 4.03
N VAL A 99 -12.14 -26.91 4.03
CA VAL A 99 -13.54 -26.70 3.66
C VAL A 99 -14.25 -25.80 4.67
N ILE A 100 -14.03 -26.00 5.97
CA ILE A 100 -14.57 -25.12 7.01
C ILE A 100 -14.03 -23.70 6.84
N GLY A 101 -12.72 -23.56 6.56
CA GLY A 101 -12.07 -22.28 6.27
C GLY A 101 -12.73 -21.54 5.11
N LEU A 102 -12.92 -22.21 3.97
CA LEU A 102 -13.62 -21.67 2.81
C LEU A 102 -15.05 -21.22 3.16
N ILE A 103 -15.81 -22.02 3.90
CA ILE A 103 -17.18 -21.67 4.31
C ILE A 103 -17.17 -20.40 5.17
N VAL A 104 -16.29 -20.34 6.18
CA VAL A 104 -16.16 -19.16 7.06
C VAL A 104 -15.77 -17.92 6.24
N ASN A 105 -14.84 -18.06 5.31
CA ASN A 105 -14.41 -16.95 4.45
C ASN A 105 -15.55 -16.41 3.59
N LEU A 106 -16.34 -17.30 2.98
CA LEU A 106 -17.51 -16.92 2.19
C LEU A 106 -18.61 -16.28 3.06
N LEU A 107 -18.84 -16.77 4.28
CA LEU A 107 -19.78 -16.16 5.22
C LEU A 107 -19.32 -14.76 5.64
N SER A 108 -18.04 -14.57 5.94
CA SER A 108 -17.48 -13.25 6.24
C SER A 108 -17.68 -12.28 5.08
N ALA A 109 -17.46 -12.74 3.85
CA ALA A 109 -17.71 -11.94 2.65
C ALA A 109 -19.17 -11.51 2.49
N VAL A 110 -20.12 -12.41 2.76
CA VAL A 110 -21.56 -12.10 2.70
C VAL A 110 -21.96 -11.10 3.78
N LEU A 111 -21.48 -11.28 5.02
CA LEU A 111 -21.75 -10.36 6.13
C LEU A 111 -21.22 -8.95 5.85
N LEU A 112 -20.03 -8.84 5.25
CA LEU A 112 -19.46 -7.55 4.81
C LEU A 112 -20.33 -6.87 3.74
N LYS A 113 -20.97 -7.64 2.86
CA LYS A 113 -21.85 -7.09 1.81
C LYS A 113 -23.15 -6.51 2.37
N GLU A 114 -23.75 -7.15 3.38
CA GLU A 114 -25.03 -6.73 3.98
C GLU A 114 -24.92 -5.45 4.84
N HIS A 115 -23.77 -5.21 5.47
CA HIS A 115 -23.57 -3.98 6.26
C HIS A 115 -23.49 -2.71 5.39
N HIS A 116 -23.06 -2.83 4.14
CA HIS A 116 -23.01 -1.71 3.20
C HIS A 116 -24.34 -1.40 2.50
N THR A 117 -25.38 -2.18 2.74
CA THR A 117 -26.74 -1.93 2.18
C THR A 117 -27.69 -1.21 3.13
N HIS A 118 -27.26 -0.88 4.36
CA HIS A 118 -28.12 -0.29 5.40
C HIS A 118 -27.68 1.08 5.94
N GLU A 119 -26.59 1.66 5.45
CA GLU A 119 -26.18 3.05 5.78
C GLU A 119 -26.38 3.95 4.56
N ASP A 120 -27.63 4.26 4.20
CA ASP A 120 -27.96 5.38 3.31
C ASP A 120 -29.42 5.82 3.54
N SER A 121 -29.65 6.52 4.65
CA SER A 121 -30.72 7.49 4.76
C SER A 121 -30.17 8.72 5.48
N ASP A 122 -29.43 9.56 4.76
CA ASP A 122 -29.73 10.98 4.59
C ASP A 122 -28.53 11.72 3.97
N CYS A 123 -28.87 12.64 3.06
CA CYS A 123 -28.10 13.75 2.47
C CYS A 123 -26.87 13.51 1.55
N ALA A 124 -27.13 13.80 0.26
CA ALA A 124 -26.31 14.57 -0.70
C ALA A 124 -25.10 13.92 -1.41
N ASP A 125 -25.37 13.57 -2.68
CA ASP A 125 -24.58 13.95 -3.88
C ASP A 125 -23.08 13.58 -3.92
N HIS A 126 -22.74 12.30 -4.11
CA HIS A 126 -21.46 11.86 -4.67
C HIS A 126 -21.54 10.48 -5.36
N HIS A 127 -22.06 10.45 -6.60
CA HIS A 127 -22.08 9.25 -7.45
C HIS A 127 -20.71 9.02 -8.11
N THR A 128 -19.86 8.16 -7.54
CA THR A 128 -18.82 7.36 -8.25
C THR A 128 -17.95 6.48 -7.33
N HIS A 129 -17.89 6.75 -6.01
CA HIS A 129 -17.00 6.01 -5.10
C HIS A 129 -17.56 4.66 -4.61
N HIS A 130 -18.89 4.49 -4.60
CA HIS A 130 -19.52 3.28 -4.07
C HIS A 130 -19.24 2.02 -4.92
N ASP A 131 -19.24 2.16 -6.24
CA ASP A 131 -19.02 1.02 -7.16
C ASP A 131 -17.59 0.48 -7.09
N HIS A 132 -16.59 1.34 -6.87
CA HIS A 132 -15.19 0.91 -6.81
C HIS A 132 -14.86 0.16 -5.52
N ASN A 133 -15.41 0.59 -4.39
CA ASN A 133 -15.18 -0.06 -3.11
C ASN A 133 -15.86 -1.45 -3.05
N LEU A 134 -17.09 -1.55 -3.54
CA LEU A 134 -17.81 -2.84 -3.67
C LEU A 134 -17.09 -3.78 -4.64
N ARG A 135 -16.60 -3.29 -5.77
CA ARG A 135 -15.82 -4.09 -6.73
C ARG A 135 -14.49 -4.56 -6.14
N ALA A 136 -13.79 -3.72 -5.38
CA ALA A 136 -12.54 -4.08 -4.72
C ALA A 136 -12.76 -5.16 -3.65
N ALA A 137 -13.78 -5.01 -2.80
CA ALA A 137 -14.15 -6.02 -1.81
C ALA A 137 -14.56 -7.35 -2.47
N TYR A 138 -15.34 -7.30 -3.55
CA TYR A 138 -15.75 -8.50 -4.29
C TYR A 138 -14.56 -9.24 -4.93
N LEU A 139 -13.65 -8.50 -5.59
CA LEU A 139 -12.44 -9.09 -6.17
C LEU A 139 -11.52 -9.70 -5.11
N HIS A 140 -11.44 -9.08 -3.94
CA HIS A 140 -10.68 -9.62 -2.80
C HIS A 140 -11.27 -10.95 -2.32
N VAL A 141 -12.59 -11.03 -2.15
CA VAL A 141 -13.28 -12.28 -1.75
C VAL A 141 -13.06 -13.39 -2.78
N ILE A 142 -13.11 -13.07 -4.08
CA ILE A 142 -12.82 -14.06 -5.13
C ILE A 142 -11.38 -14.55 -5.02
N ALA A 143 -10.42 -13.66 -4.78
CA ALA A 143 -9.03 -14.03 -4.63
C ALA A 143 -8.84 -14.99 -3.44
N ASP A 144 -9.42 -14.69 -2.29
CA ASP A 144 -9.34 -15.54 -1.09
C ASP A 144 -10.07 -16.88 -1.29
N ALA A 145 -11.23 -16.88 -1.94
CA ALA A 145 -11.93 -18.13 -2.25
C ALA A 145 -11.14 -18.99 -3.24
N LEU A 146 -10.48 -18.37 -4.22
CA LEU A 146 -9.65 -19.07 -5.20
C LEU A 146 -8.45 -19.75 -4.52
N THR A 147 -7.77 -19.09 -3.58
CA THR A 147 -6.65 -19.70 -2.85
C THR A 147 -7.10 -20.90 -2.04
N SER A 148 -8.23 -20.81 -1.33
CA SER A 148 -8.79 -21.94 -0.58
C SER A 148 -9.22 -23.08 -1.49
N ILE A 149 -9.85 -22.79 -2.64
CA ILE A 149 -10.25 -23.82 -3.62
C ILE A 149 -9.02 -24.55 -4.17
N LEU A 150 -7.96 -23.82 -4.52
CA LEU A 150 -6.71 -24.42 -5.01
C LEU A 150 -6.02 -25.26 -3.94
N ALA A 151 -6.05 -24.83 -2.67
CA ALA A 151 -5.53 -25.61 -1.54
C ALA A 151 -6.32 -26.91 -1.34
N ILE A 152 -7.65 -26.85 -1.38
CA ILE A 152 -8.51 -28.04 -1.31
C ILE A 152 -8.22 -28.98 -2.49
N ALA A 153 -8.10 -28.45 -3.71
CA ALA A 153 -7.79 -29.24 -4.89
C ALA A 153 -6.44 -29.97 -4.74
N ALA A 154 -5.40 -29.28 -4.26
CA ALA A 154 -4.09 -29.89 -3.99
C ALA A 154 -4.18 -31.04 -2.98
N LEU A 155 -4.95 -30.88 -1.91
CA LEU A 155 -5.14 -31.93 -0.89
C LEU A 155 -5.96 -33.12 -1.41
N VAL A 156 -7.01 -32.86 -2.17
CA VAL A 156 -7.85 -33.90 -2.79
C VAL A 156 -7.04 -34.70 -3.80
N MET A 157 -6.24 -34.04 -4.63
CA MET A 157 -5.37 -34.70 -5.61
C MET A 157 -4.26 -35.51 -4.90
N GLY A 158 -3.69 -34.97 -3.83
CA GLY A 158 -2.76 -35.71 -2.96
C GLY A 158 -3.38 -36.98 -2.37
N LYS A 159 -4.62 -36.89 -1.88
CA LYS A 159 -5.35 -38.02 -1.29
C LYS A 159 -5.67 -39.14 -2.29
N PHE A 160 -6.23 -38.81 -3.45
CA PHE A 160 -6.77 -39.83 -4.37
C PHE A 160 -5.74 -40.34 -5.39
N TRP A 161 -4.84 -39.46 -5.88
CA TRP A 161 -3.83 -39.82 -6.88
C TRP A 161 -2.43 -40.05 -6.28
N GLY A 162 -2.27 -39.86 -4.97
CA GLY A 162 -0.96 -39.94 -4.33
C GLY A 162 -0.03 -38.79 -4.70
N TRP A 163 -0.55 -37.71 -5.29
CA TRP A 163 0.21 -36.54 -5.71
C TRP A 163 0.53 -35.62 -4.53
N ALA A 164 1.16 -36.19 -3.48
CA ALA A 164 1.48 -35.48 -2.25
C ALA A 164 2.38 -34.25 -2.47
N PHE A 165 3.14 -34.21 -3.58
CA PHE A 165 3.94 -33.06 -3.98
C PHE A 165 3.11 -31.81 -4.30
N MET A 166 1.80 -31.95 -4.59
CA MET A 166 0.93 -30.81 -4.83
C MET A 166 0.72 -29.93 -3.60
N ASP A 167 0.82 -30.50 -2.41
CA ASP A 167 0.72 -29.77 -1.15
C ASP A 167 1.87 -28.75 -0.98
N PRO A 168 3.16 -29.13 -1.02
CA PRO A 168 4.25 -28.17 -1.00
C PRO A 168 4.30 -27.28 -2.25
N MET A 169 3.87 -27.77 -3.43
CA MET A 169 3.71 -26.93 -4.62
C MET A 169 2.76 -25.76 -4.36
N MET A 170 1.61 -26.04 -3.73
CA MET A 170 0.64 -25.00 -3.40
C MET A 170 1.21 -23.97 -2.44
N GLY A 171 2.07 -24.38 -1.50
CA GLY A 171 2.78 -23.44 -0.64
C GLY A 171 3.74 -22.49 -1.38
N ILE A 172 4.47 -22.98 -2.40
CA ILE A 172 5.30 -22.13 -3.27
C ILE A 172 4.43 -21.16 -4.08
N VAL A 173 3.33 -21.65 -4.65
CA VAL A 173 2.38 -20.81 -5.40
C VAL A 173 1.83 -19.70 -4.50
N GLY A 174 1.35 -20.04 -3.31
CA GLY A 174 0.87 -19.08 -2.32
C GLY A 174 1.93 -18.05 -1.93
N ALA A 175 3.17 -18.49 -1.67
CA ALA A 175 4.28 -17.59 -1.40
C ALA A 175 4.56 -16.62 -2.56
N ALA A 176 4.52 -17.09 -3.80
CA ALA A 176 4.71 -16.25 -4.98
C ALA A 176 3.61 -15.18 -5.14
N PHE A 177 2.34 -15.54 -4.88
CA PHE A 177 1.23 -14.58 -4.84
C PHE A 177 1.45 -13.49 -3.78
N ILE A 178 1.80 -13.89 -2.55
CA ILE A 178 2.06 -12.95 -1.45
C ILE A 178 3.25 -12.05 -1.80
N ILE A 179 4.36 -12.57 -2.32
CA ILE A 179 5.53 -11.77 -2.71
C ILE A 179 5.15 -10.75 -3.79
N ARG A 180 4.43 -11.17 -4.84
CA ARG A 180 4.06 -10.28 -5.94
C ARG A 180 3.20 -9.11 -5.47
N TRP A 181 2.30 -9.36 -4.52
CA TRP A 181 1.46 -8.32 -3.95
C TRP A 181 2.25 -7.44 -2.98
N SER A 182 3.01 -8.05 -2.07
CA SER A 182 3.85 -7.35 -1.10
C SER A 182 4.86 -6.43 -1.76
N TYR A 183 5.44 -6.84 -2.89
CA TYR A 183 6.34 -6.01 -3.69
C TYR A 183 5.64 -4.75 -4.22
N GLY A 184 4.38 -4.86 -4.65
CA GLY A 184 3.58 -3.70 -5.07
C GLY A 184 3.37 -2.74 -3.90
N LEU A 185 2.91 -3.26 -2.76
CA LEU A 185 2.69 -2.44 -1.56
C LEU A 185 3.98 -1.80 -1.05
N LEU A 186 5.08 -2.56 -1.03
CA LEU A 186 6.40 -2.08 -0.63
C LEU A 186 6.87 -0.96 -1.56
N ARG A 187 6.77 -1.16 -2.89
CA ARG A 187 7.14 -0.14 -3.88
C ARG A 187 6.31 1.14 -3.70
N ASP A 188 5.00 1.01 -3.58
CA ASP A 188 4.10 2.16 -3.54
C ASP A 188 4.26 2.94 -2.23
N SER A 189 4.36 2.26 -1.09
CA SER A 189 4.63 2.91 0.21
C SER A 189 6.03 3.51 0.28
N SER A 190 7.07 2.83 -0.24
CA SER A 190 8.44 3.35 -0.27
C SER A 190 8.53 4.63 -1.08
N ARG A 191 7.86 4.69 -2.24
CA ARG A 191 7.86 5.88 -3.09
C ARG A 191 7.32 7.09 -2.35
N VAL A 192 6.27 6.89 -1.55
CA VAL A 192 5.69 7.96 -0.75
C VAL A 192 6.59 8.36 0.41
N LEU A 193 7.17 7.39 1.12
CA LEU A 193 8.06 7.66 2.24
C LEU A 193 9.34 8.38 1.82
N LEU A 194 9.88 8.00 0.67
CA LEU A 194 11.09 8.59 0.07
C LEU A 194 10.80 9.87 -0.72
N ASP A 195 9.55 10.35 -0.72
CA ASP A 195 9.12 11.52 -1.50
C ASP A 195 9.52 11.41 -2.99
N TYR A 196 9.51 10.18 -3.51
CA TYR A 196 9.90 9.85 -4.88
C TYR A 196 8.72 10.05 -5.83
N ASP A 197 8.68 11.23 -6.46
CA ASP A 197 7.76 11.55 -7.55
C ASP A 197 8.46 12.46 -8.57
N GLU A 198 9.31 11.87 -9.42
CA GLU A 198 10.20 12.62 -10.33
C GLU A 198 9.44 13.52 -11.35
N HIS A 199 8.18 13.23 -11.68
CA HIS A 199 7.40 13.97 -12.70
C HIS A 199 5.87 13.91 -12.47
N GLY A 200 5.42 13.92 -11.22
CA GLY A 200 4.01 13.74 -10.87
C GLY A 200 3.04 14.64 -11.65
N GLU A 201 1.83 14.14 -11.88
CA GLU A 201 0.73 14.90 -12.49
C GLU A 201 0.52 16.25 -11.77
N MET A 202 0.70 16.26 -10.44
CA MET A 202 0.66 17.45 -9.60
C MET A 202 1.75 18.47 -9.96
N ALA A 203 3.01 18.04 -10.08
CA ALA A 203 4.12 18.91 -10.46
C ALA A 203 3.91 19.50 -11.87
N SER A 204 3.48 18.67 -12.82
CA SER A 204 3.15 19.10 -14.18
C SER A 204 2.00 20.13 -14.19
N ARG A 205 0.97 19.92 -13.36
CA ARG A 205 -0.16 20.85 -13.20
C ARG A 205 0.26 22.18 -12.60
N ILE A 206 1.08 22.17 -11.54
CA ILE A 206 1.62 23.39 -10.92
C ILE A 206 2.45 24.17 -11.93
N ARG A 207 3.39 23.50 -12.63
CA ARG A 207 4.21 24.14 -13.66
C ARG A 207 3.36 24.78 -14.74
N LYS A 208 2.36 24.05 -15.26
CA LYS A 208 1.48 24.55 -16.33
C LYS A 208 0.70 25.79 -15.92
N ILE A 209 0.20 25.87 -14.67
CA ILE A 209 -0.54 27.04 -14.17
C ILE A 209 0.39 28.25 -14.01
N LEU A 210 1.58 28.05 -13.45
CA LEU A 210 2.53 29.15 -13.23
C LEU A 210 3.11 29.70 -14.53
N GLU A 211 3.43 28.83 -15.49
CA GLU A 211 4.02 29.23 -16.77
C GLU A 211 2.96 29.70 -17.80
N GLN A 212 1.66 29.62 -17.48
CA GLN A 212 0.57 29.91 -18.43
C GLN A 212 0.57 31.36 -18.92
N ALA A 213 1.05 32.30 -18.10
CA ALA A 213 1.15 33.72 -18.45
C ALA A 213 2.38 34.06 -19.31
N GLY A 214 3.31 33.11 -19.52
CA GLY A 214 4.53 33.31 -20.33
C GLY A 214 5.62 34.20 -19.72
N GLU A 215 5.29 34.97 -18.68
CA GLU A 215 6.21 35.92 -18.01
C GLU A 215 6.95 35.31 -16.80
N ILE A 216 6.64 34.05 -16.47
CA ILE A 216 7.15 33.33 -15.30
C ILE A 216 7.76 32.03 -15.77
N LYS A 217 8.98 31.75 -15.32
CA LYS A 217 9.70 30.50 -15.58
C LYS A 217 9.92 29.75 -14.26
N VAL A 218 9.52 28.48 -14.22
CA VAL A 218 9.75 27.63 -13.05
C VAL A 218 11.17 27.05 -13.12
N ASN A 219 12.04 27.51 -12.23
CA ASN A 219 13.44 27.09 -12.16
C ASN A 219 13.61 25.79 -11.39
N ASP A 220 12.95 25.71 -10.24
CA ASP A 220 12.96 24.54 -9.37
C ASP A 220 11.56 24.26 -8.83
N LEU A 221 11.18 22.99 -8.77
CA LEU A 221 9.85 22.56 -8.34
C LEU A 221 9.98 21.20 -7.65
N HIS A 222 9.75 21.19 -6.35
CA HIS A 222 9.66 19.98 -5.54
C HIS A 222 8.22 19.83 -5.07
N VAL A 223 7.66 18.65 -5.29
CA VAL A 223 6.32 18.28 -4.83
C VAL A 223 6.42 16.95 -4.12
N TRP A 224 5.86 16.87 -2.92
CA TRP A 224 5.84 15.63 -2.16
C TRP A 224 4.52 15.45 -1.43
N ARG A 225 4.25 14.22 -1.00
CA ARG A 225 3.00 13.85 -0.34
C ARG A 225 3.16 13.92 1.18
N LEU A 226 2.24 14.63 1.84
CA LEU A 226 2.18 14.73 3.30
C LEU A 226 1.33 13.62 3.93
N GLY A 227 0.34 13.15 3.17
CA GLY A 227 -0.59 12.10 3.56
C GLY A 227 -1.64 11.87 2.47
N PRO A 228 -2.65 11.03 2.73
CA PRO A 228 -3.71 10.74 1.76
C PRO A 228 -4.39 12.02 1.26
N GLY A 229 -4.29 12.30 -0.05
CA GLY A 229 -4.91 13.47 -0.68
C GLY A 229 -4.25 14.82 -0.39
N HIS A 230 -3.15 14.87 0.37
CA HIS A 230 -2.48 16.11 0.75
C HIS A 230 -1.04 16.18 0.23
N TYR A 231 -0.74 17.22 -0.54
CA TYR A 231 0.57 17.51 -1.13
C TYR A 231 1.14 18.82 -0.60
N SER A 232 2.46 18.88 -0.54
CA SER A 232 3.23 20.09 -0.31
C SER A 232 4.10 20.39 -1.52
N SER A 233 4.32 21.67 -1.81
CA SER A 233 5.24 22.09 -2.86
C SER A 233 6.16 23.22 -2.41
N VAL A 234 7.38 23.18 -2.95
CA VAL A 234 8.35 24.28 -2.93
C VAL A 234 8.65 24.62 -4.37
N VAL A 235 8.49 25.88 -4.73
CA VAL A 235 8.66 26.36 -6.10
C VAL A 235 9.57 27.58 -6.11
N ALA A 236 10.62 27.53 -6.92
CA ALA A 236 11.44 28.70 -7.24
C ALA A 236 11.10 29.15 -8.67
N VAL A 237 10.72 30.42 -8.81
CA VAL A 237 10.35 31.00 -10.11
C VAL A 237 11.20 32.24 -10.41
N SER A 238 11.55 32.43 -11.68
CA SER A 238 12.03 33.71 -12.19
C SER A 238 10.93 34.42 -12.93
N SER A 239 10.78 35.72 -12.70
CA SER A 239 9.87 36.57 -13.48
C SER A 239 10.58 37.78 -14.06
N GLY A 240 10.21 38.12 -15.29
CA GLY A 240 10.63 39.37 -15.95
C GLY A 240 9.84 40.59 -15.48
N VAL A 241 8.82 40.40 -14.64
CA VAL A 241 7.92 41.44 -14.12
C VAL A 241 7.87 41.31 -12.59
N PRO A 242 7.66 42.40 -11.83
CA PRO A 242 7.47 42.29 -10.39
C PRO A 242 6.21 41.47 -10.06
N VAL A 243 6.40 40.26 -9.53
CA VAL A 243 5.31 39.36 -9.11
C VAL A 243 5.45 39.09 -7.62
N THR A 244 4.33 39.14 -6.89
CA THR A 244 4.32 38.80 -5.46
C THR A 244 4.09 37.30 -5.25
N PRO A 245 4.76 36.68 -4.26
CA PRO A 245 4.51 35.29 -3.89
C PRO A 245 3.04 35.00 -3.57
N GLU A 246 2.31 35.97 -3.00
CA GLU A 246 0.89 35.85 -2.66
C GLU A 246 0.01 35.69 -3.91
N ALA A 247 0.31 36.43 -4.98
CA ALA A 247 -0.42 36.32 -6.24
C ALA A 247 -0.24 34.93 -6.87
N LEU A 248 0.96 34.36 -6.77
CA LEU A 248 1.26 33.01 -7.26
C LEU A 248 0.64 31.93 -6.37
N LYS A 249 0.60 32.12 -5.06
CA LYS A 249 -0.14 31.22 -4.17
C LYS A 249 -1.64 31.23 -4.49
N ALA A 250 -2.21 32.40 -4.81
CA ALA A 250 -3.61 32.53 -5.17
C ALA A 250 -3.95 31.78 -6.46
N SER A 251 -3.08 31.78 -7.47
CA SER A 251 -3.30 31.02 -8.72
C SER A 251 -3.26 29.51 -8.52
N LEU A 252 -2.54 29.02 -7.49
CA LEU A 252 -2.44 27.60 -7.15
C LEU A 252 -3.54 27.11 -6.19
N CYS A 253 -4.29 28.00 -5.55
CA CYS A 253 -5.34 27.67 -4.57
C CYS A 253 -6.43 26.74 -5.13
N GLY A 254 -6.67 26.77 -6.44
CA GLY A 254 -7.66 25.91 -7.11
C GLY A 254 -7.22 24.47 -7.34
N ILE A 255 -5.99 24.08 -6.97
CA ILE A 255 -5.52 22.70 -7.16
C ILE A 255 -5.99 21.82 -5.99
N PRO A 256 -6.83 20.80 -6.23
CA PRO A 256 -7.26 19.89 -5.19
C PRO A 256 -6.08 19.15 -4.55
N GLY A 257 -6.04 19.14 -3.22
CA GLY A 257 -5.02 18.42 -2.44
C GLY A 257 -3.71 19.16 -2.21
N LEU A 258 -3.46 20.29 -2.88
CA LEU A 258 -2.28 21.12 -2.60
C LEU A 258 -2.51 21.90 -1.29
N SER A 259 -1.83 21.48 -0.22
CA SER A 259 -2.12 21.94 1.16
C SER A 259 -1.10 22.93 1.68
N HIS A 260 0.16 22.78 1.27
CA HIS A 260 1.26 23.66 1.67
C HIS A 260 2.05 24.07 0.42
N VAL A 261 2.28 25.38 0.28
CA VAL A 261 3.02 25.94 -0.86
C VAL A 261 3.99 27.00 -0.37
N ILE A 262 5.26 26.79 -0.70
CA ILE A 262 6.32 27.77 -0.50
C ILE A 262 6.77 28.22 -1.88
N ILE A 263 6.77 29.53 -2.11
CA ILE A 263 7.17 30.13 -3.39
C ILE A 263 8.29 31.11 -3.11
N GLU A 264 9.40 30.90 -3.80
CA GLU A 264 10.51 31.82 -3.90
C GLU A 264 10.45 32.50 -5.27
N VAL A 265 10.54 33.82 -5.28
CA VAL A 265 10.46 34.62 -6.51
C VAL A 265 11.79 35.35 -6.68
N ASP A 266 12.51 34.99 -7.74
CA ASP A 266 13.67 35.71 -8.20
C ASP A 266 13.24 36.73 -9.26
N VAL A 267 13.40 38.01 -8.94
CA VAL A 267 13.05 39.11 -9.85
C VAL A 267 14.31 39.46 -10.64
N ALA A 268 14.25 39.27 -11.96
CA ALA A 268 15.38 39.56 -12.84
C ALA A 268 15.88 41.00 -12.65
N GLY A 269 17.03 41.16 -12.00
CA GLY A 269 17.66 42.46 -11.72
C GLY A 269 18.15 42.68 -10.28
N LEU A 270 17.78 41.82 -9.33
CA LEU A 270 18.36 41.80 -7.98
C LEU A 270 19.51 40.80 -7.93
N GLU A 271 20.76 41.25 -8.09
CA GLU A 271 21.95 40.41 -7.80
C GLU A 271 22.01 40.08 -6.31
N ILE A 272 21.36 39.00 -5.89
CA ILE A 272 21.66 38.37 -4.63
C ILE A 272 22.80 37.38 -4.91
N LYS A 273 24.01 37.68 -4.43
CA LYS A 273 25.13 36.74 -4.39
C LYS A 273 24.82 35.60 -3.42
N GLU A 274 23.93 34.69 -3.80
CA GLU A 274 23.73 33.46 -3.06
C GLU A 274 24.68 32.39 -3.61
N LYS A 275 25.64 32.01 -2.77
CA LYS A 275 26.23 30.66 -2.83
C LYS A 275 25.12 29.68 -2.47
N VAL A 276 24.25 29.36 -3.43
CA VAL A 276 23.27 28.30 -3.28
C VAL A 276 24.05 27.00 -3.22
N PHE A 277 23.89 26.28 -2.10
CA PHE A 277 24.41 24.92 -1.93
C PHE A 277 23.86 24.06 -3.05
N SER A 278 24.69 23.81 -4.06
CA SER A 278 24.35 22.93 -5.18
C SER A 278 24.28 21.50 -4.67
N ARG A 279 23.28 20.75 -5.13
CA ARG A 279 23.02 19.33 -4.86
C ARG A 279 24.27 18.41 -4.85
N ARG A 280 25.33 18.77 -5.59
CA ARG A 280 26.62 18.04 -5.59
C ARG A 280 27.35 18.06 -4.25
N ASP A 281 27.15 19.08 -3.43
CA ASP A 281 27.88 19.23 -2.16
C ASP A 281 27.24 18.39 -1.04
N ALA A 282 25.94 18.09 -1.14
CA ALA A 282 25.23 17.25 -0.16
C ALA A 282 25.39 15.75 -0.45
N GLU A 283 25.37 15.33 -1.72
CA GLU A 283 25.59 13.94 -2.12
C GLU A 283 27.06 13.49 -1.87
N ALA A 284 28.02 14.43 -1.86
CA ALA A 284 29.43 14.16 -1.60
C ALA A 284 29.79 14.01 -0.10
N GLN A 285 28.94 14.47 0.82
CA GLN A 285 29.22 14.41 2.27
C GLN A 285 28.55 13.22 2.98
N GLY A 286 27.66 12.49 2.30
CA GLY A 286 27.01 11.28 2.83
C GLY A 286 27.71 9.96 2.49
N GLY A 287 28.82 10.02 1.73
CA GLY A 287 29.62 8.87 1.31
C GLY A 287 31.02 8.89 1.90
N SER A 288 31.13 8.66 3.22
CA SER A 288 32.39 8.25 3.87
C SER A 288 32.11 7.23 4.95
#